data_AF-A0A455SMV8-F1
#
_entry.id   AF-A0A455SMV8-F1
#
_cell.length_a   1.000
_cell.length_b   1.000
_cell.length_c   1.000
_cell.angle_alpha   90.00
_cell.angle_beta   90.00
_cell.angle_gamma   90.00
#
_symmetry.space_group_name_H-M   'P 1'
#
loop_
_entity.id
_entity.type
_entity.pdbx_description
1 polymer ?
#
loop_
_entity_poly.entity_id
_entity_poly.type
_entity_poly.pdbx_seq_one_letter_code
_entity_poly.pdbx_strand_id
1 'polypeptide(L)'
;MNADYGQEKHGTSLFLEKPSCIPELDHWIESYVQERRRFTFAESDVLESLWLSGEDIRLREDCRFSPVQLSAQSDVLQWKLKEHHVANDDLYELLLGDEWDGKNLVQCLEQLDQQYPAQRFHLFCKHDARFLLAQDEHGVYTLTLQGDVSKMMLSTELKQMFDRLAPLLLERFVAGEQTPWSTQFMLDLITQIEATPGLLLPPKALECWLLQRDEWVRVGQDLWFVKELLPPPPPRRRYAVRPVFSDLKTDYVPLPAEESMVSAPQEVVQEVKPGNERKGNEQTSVKWKMTLRTVHINEGYLPVPPQARILYIRARRLASSVALSGLWYADDRKMLVWLDTKTHRLYGQDVQDQFAFLAAGTVLEIFWTPSGITFYELGIDEEVTEEEERLVDLTELAQVRSTTLESYRESLRTIMAQTDRKWTFLELYQELCHRQQHKPNTMTIRSILASSPEFVFTRKTRRWALRRDISSEVSARALRKAKAVAVYSSEVELDKRVSLNEMIMRNRERLAYLRSLYIPNKK
;
A
#
# COMPACT_ATOMS: atom_id res chain seq x y z
N MET A 1 -19.72 52.83 -32.95
CA MET A 1 -19.02 53.87 -32.18
C MET A 1 -19.61 53.81 -30.79
N ASN A 2 -19.09 52.99 -29.87
CA ASN A 2 -17.91 53.21 -28.98
C ASN A 2 -18.02 54.58 -28.29
N ALA A 3 -17.94 54.78 -26.98
CA ALA A 3 -17.52 54.00 -25.79
C ALA A 3 -18.33 54.58 -24.58
N ASP A 4 -18.32 54.11 -23.33
CA ASP A 4 -17.24 53.57 -22.51
C ASP A 4 -17.85 52.81 -21.32
N TYR A 5 -17.36 51.60 -21.08
CA TYR A 5 -17.64 50.77 -19.92
C TYR A 5 -16.59 51.06 -18.85
N GLY A 6 -17.00 51.65 -17.73
CA GLY A 6 -16.23 51.61 -16.49
C GLY A 6 -16.49 50.28 -15.77
N GLN A 7 -15.74 49.23 -16.12
CA GLN A 7 -15.67 48.02 -15.30
C GLN A 7 -14.62 48.21 -14.21
N GLU A 8 -15.10 48.39 -12.99
CA GLU A 8 -14.30 48.17 -11.79
C GLU A 8 -13.90 46.69 -11.69
N LYS A 9 -12.64 46.49 -11.28
CA LYS A 9 -11.96 45.21 -11.21
C LYS A 9 -12.66 44.28 -10.22
N HIS A 10 -13.28 43.21 -10.70
CA HIS A 10 -13.59 42.04 -9.89
C HIS A 10 -12.27 41.35 -9.50
N GLY A 11 -11.86 41.54 -8.24
CA GLY A 11 -10.89 40.68 -7.59
C GLY A 11 -11.43 39.25 -7.58
N THR A 12 -10.69 38.35 -8.19
CA THR A 12 -11.00 36.93 -8.27
C THR A 12 -10.91 36.35 -6.85
N SER A 13 -12.06 36.03 -6.24
CA SER A 13 -12.13 35.28 -4.98
C SER A 13 -11.38 33.96 -5.18
N LEU A 14 -10.32 33.77 -4.40
CA LEU A 14 -9.28 32.79 -4.68
C LEU A 14 -9.52 31.42 -4.01
N PHE A 15 -10.65 31.18 -3.34
CA PHE A 15 -10.64 30.13 -2.30
C PHE A 15 -11.86 29.23 -2.11
N LEU A 16 -12.92 29.29 -2.90
CA LEU A 16 -14.13 28.50 -2.57
C LEU A 16 -14.69 27.75 -3.78
N GLU A 17 -14.65 26.41 -3.74
CA GLU A 17 -15.39 25.57 -4.70
C GLU A 17 -16.90 25.89 -4.66
N LYS A 18 -17.41 26.45 -3.55
CA LYS A 18 -18.72 27.13 -3.43
C LYS A 18 -18.68 28.22 -2.34
N PRO A 19 -19.09 29.48 -2.62
CA PRO A 19 -19.27 30.50 -1.59
C PRO A 19 -20.37 30.10 -0.60
N SER A 20 -20.25 30.55 0.65
CA SER A 20 -21.29 30.27 1.64
C SER A 20 -22.51 31.14 1.41
N CYS A 21 -23.65 30.70 1.94
CA CYS A 21 -24.84 31.55 2.06
C CYS A 21 -24.63 32.67 3.10
N ILE A 22 -23.53 32.63 3.86
CA ILE A 22 -23.21 33.52 4.99
C ILE A 22 -21.87 34.22 4.70
N PRO A 23 -21.88 35.49 4.24
CA PRO A 23 -20.67 36.24 3.88
C PRO A 23 -19.65 36.38 5.02
N GLU A 24 -20.12 36.41 6.27
CA GLU A 24 -19.29 36.52 7.47
C GLU A 24 -18.36 35.31 7.63
N LEU A 25 -18.81 34.11 7.23
CA LEU A 25 -17.97 32.91 7.24
C LEU A 25 -16.88 32.96 6.18
N ASP A 26 -17.19 33.52 5.00
CA ASP A 26 -16.21 33.67 3.92
C ASP A 26 -15.10 34.63 4.34
N HIS A 27 -15.46 35.75 4.97
CA HIS A 27 -14.49 36.71 5.50
C HIS A 27 -13.61 36.10 6.60
N TRP A 28 -14.20 35.32 7.50
CA TRP A 28 -13.45 34.65 8.56
C TRP A 28 -12.45 33.63 7.99
N ILE A 29 -12.86 32.83 7.00
CA ILE A 29 -11.98 31.86 6.34
C ILE A 29 -10.82 32.57 5.64
N GLU A 30 -11.09 33.66 4.91
CA GLU A 30 -10.05 34.44 4.25
C GLU A 30 -9.03 34.99 5.26
N SER A 31 -9.49 35.55 6.38
CA SER A 31 -8.61 36.02 7.46
C SER A 31 -7.80 34.85 8.05
N TYR A 32 -8.43 33.72 8.35
CA TYR A 32 -7.76 32.54 8.92
C TYR A 32 -6.62 32.02 8.02
N VAL A 33 -6.87 31.96 6.70
CA VAL A 33 -5.89 31.50 5.71
C VAL A 33 -4.80 32.53 5.46
N GLN A 34 -5.15 33.82 5.35
CA GLN A 34 -4.17 34.92 5.16
C GLN A 34 -3.22 35.04 6.36
N GLU A 35 -3.73 34.89 7.58
CA GLU A 35 -2.94 34.89 8.81
C GLU A 35 -2.16 33.59 9.03
N ARG A 36 -2.37 32.57 8.17
CA ARG A 36 -1.80 31.21 8.28
C ARG A 36 -1.91 30.65 9.69
N ARG A 37 -3.09 30.76 10.31
CA ARG A 37 -3.30 30.35 11.71
C ARG A 37 -2.98 28.87 11.91
N ARG A 38 -2.06 28.57 12.83
CA ARG A 38 -1.49 27.22 13.02
C ARG A 38 -2.27 26.30 13.98
N PHE A 39 -3.48 26.68 14.35
CA PHE A 39 -4.24 25.97 15.39
C PHE A 39 -5.67 25.66 14.94
N THR A 40 -6.21 24.55 15.44
CA THR A 40 -7.66 24.29 15.39
C THR A 40 -8.42 25.34 16.20
N PHE A 41 -9.71 25.45 15.95
CA PHE A 41 -10.58 26.45 16.56
C PHE A 41 -11.86 25.83 17.10
N ALA A 42 -12.47 26.47 18.08
CA ALA A 42 -13.80 26.14 18.57
C ALA A 42 -14.88 26.73 17.67
N GLU A 43 -16.10 26.21 17.77
CA GLU A 43 -17.25 26.75 17.03
C GLU A 43 -17.56 28.20 17.42
N SER A 44 -17.37 28.54 18.71
CA SER A 44 -17.51 29.89 19.24
C SER A 44 -16.52 30.88 18.62
N ASP A 45 -15.31 30.46 18.27
CA ASP A 45 -14.28 31.35 17.69
C ASP A 45 -14.69 31.90 16.31
N VAL A 46 -15.68 31.26 15.67
CA VAL A 46 -16.19 31.60 14.34
C VAL A 46 -17.59 32.21 14.42
N LEU A 47 -18.48 31.63 15.23
CA LEU A 47 -19.91 31.92 15.19
C LEU A 47 -20.42 32.83 16.32
N GLU A 48 -19.59 33.21 17.30
CA GLU A 48 -20.04 33.98 18.46
C GLU A 48 -20.79 35.27 18.08
N SER A 49 -20.29 36.02 17.09
CA SER A 49 -20.94 37.25 16.62
C SER A 49 -22.33 37.01 16.01
N LEU A 50 -22.51 35.89 15.30
CA LEU A 50 -23.77 35.49 14.65
C LEU A 50 -24.78 34.93 15.68
N TRP A 51 -24.29 34.22 16.69
CA TRP A 51 -25.15 33.78 17.80
C TRP A 51 -25.65 34.96 18.63
N LEU A 52 -24.80 35.98 18.83
CA LEU A 52 -25.18 37.20 19.54
C LEU A 52 -26.22 38.03 18.78
N SER A 53 -26.28 37.95 17.44
CA SER A 53 -27.35 38.55 16.62
C SER A 53 -28.64 37.71 16.56
N GLY A 54 -28.65 36.53 17.19
CA GLY A 54 -29.83 35.66 17.32
C GLY A 54 -29.97 34.61 16.23
N GLU A 55 -28.94 34.39 15.40
CA GLU A 55 -28.93 33.34 14.38
C GLU A 55 -28.48 32.00 14.98
N ASP A 56 -29.23 30.90 14.78
CA ASP A 56 -28.85 29.55 15.27
C ASP A 56 -28.16 28.75 14.16
N ILE A 57 -26.98 29.23 13.77
CA ILE A 57 -26.13 28.59 12.74
C ILE A 57 -25.15 27.62 13.42
N ARG A 58 -24.79 26.53 12.72
CA ARG A 58 -23.77 25.57 13.17
C ARG A 58 -22.73 25.29 12.10
N LEU A 59 -21.45 25.17 12.48
CA LEU A 59 -20.36 24.88 11.52
C LEU A 59 -20.51 23.51 10.85
N ARG A 60 -21.18 22.56 11.50
CA ARG A 60 -21.48 21.23 10.92
C ARG A 60 -22.36 21.28 9.67
N GLU A 61 -23.11 22.38 9.50
CA GLU A 61 -24.00 22.58 8.35
C GLU A 61 -23.24 23.14 7.13
N ASP A 62 -22.01 23.65 7.35
CA ASP A 62 -21.15 24.15 6.29
C ASP A 62 -20.10 23.11 5.89
N CYS A 63 -20.15 22.70 4.62
CA CYS A 63 -19.34 21.62 4.07
C CYS A 63 -17.83 21.90 4.05
N ARG A 64 -17.36 23.11 4.34
CA ARG A 64 -15.94 23.49 4.31
C ARG A 64 -15.24 23.22 5.63
N PHE A 65 -16.01 23.10 6.71
CA PHE A 65 -15.52 22.79 8.04
C PHE A 65 -15.57 21.28 8.29
N SER A 66 -14.68 20.80 9.15
CA SER A 66 -14.68 19.42 9.62
C SER A 66 -14.30 19.37 11.10
N PRO A 67 -14.96 18.53 11.91
CA PRO A 67 -14.57 18.33 13.29
C PRO A 67 -13.25 17.56 13.36
N VAL A 68 -12.44 17.86 14.36
CA VAL A 68 -11.18 17.18 14.66
C VAL A 68 -11.46 16.10 15.71
N GLN A 69 -11.24 14.84 15.36
CA GLN A 69 -11.34 13.73 16.29
C GLN A 69 -9.94 13.39 16.83
N LEU A 70 -9.70 13.72 18.10
CA LEU A 70 -8.44 13.39 18.79
C LEU A 70 -8.51 12.05 19.52
N SER A 71 -9.69 11.68 20.04
CA SER A 71 -9.95 10.37 20.66
C SER A 71 -11.46 10.09 20.70
N ALA A 72 -11.84 8.82 20.84
CA ALA A 72 -13.24 8.39 20.95
C ALA A 72 -13.97 8.91 22.23
N GLN A 73 -13.24 9.55 23.16
CA GLN A 73 -13.72 9.95 24.48
C GLN A 73 -13.58 11.47 24.74
N SER A 74 -13.15 12.25 23.74
CA SER A 74 -13.00 13.70 23.90
C SER A 74 -14.33 14.42 23.69
N ASP A 75 -14.87 15.02 24.76
CA ASP A 75 -16.06 15.89 24.69
C ASP A 75 -15.78 17.27 24.07
N VAL A 76 -14.50 17.63 23.88
CA VAL A 76 -14.12 18.93 23.30
C VAL A 76 -14.18 18.86 21.77
N LEU A 77 -15.19 19.53 21.19
CA LEU A 77 -15.35 19.68 19.74
C LEU A 77 -14.44 20.78 19.21
N GLN A 78 -13.36 20.38 18.54
CA GLN A 78 -12.49 21.28 17.77
C GLN A 78 -12.79 21.16 16.28
N TRP A 79 -12.54 22.25 15.54
CA TRP A 79 -12.83 22.37 14.13
C TRP A 79 -11.56 22.72 13.34
N LYS A 80 -11.56 22.30 12.07
CA LYS A 80 -10.57 22.67 11.06
C LYS A 80 -11.26 22.94 9.73
N LEU A 81 -10.61 23.71 8.86
CA LEU A 81 -10.96 23.72 7.44
C LEU A 81 -10.59 22.37 6.79
N LYS A 82 -11.46 21.84 5.93
CA LYS A 82 -11.30 20.51 5.33
C LYS A 82 -9.98 20.36 4.58
N GLU A 83 -9.54 21.43 3.93
CA GLU A 83 -8.32 21.49 3.14
C GLU A 83 -7.02 21.43 3.95
N HIS A 84 -7.06 21.68 5.26
CA HIS A 84 -5.88 21.66 6.13
C HIS A 84 -5.73 20.34 6.90
N HIS A 85 -4.50 19.99 7.26
CA HIS A 85 -4.17 18.75 7.95
C HIS A 85 -3.87 18.98 9.43
N VAL A 86 -4.36 18.12 10.32
CA VAL A 86 -4.01 18.17 11.75
C VAL A 86 -2.78 17.30 11.96
N ALA A 87 -1.68 17.93 12.38
CA ALA A 87 -0.36 17.29 12.49
C ALA A 87 -0.07 16.73 13.88
N ASN A 88 -1.07 16.62 14.76
CA ASN A 88 -0.84 16.14 16.13
C ASN A 88 -0.16 14.77 16.16
N ASP A 89 -0.53 13.85 15.26
CA ASP A 89 0.15 12.56 15.19
C ASP A 89 1.59 12.69 14.67
N ASP A 90 1.82 13.52 13.67
CA ASP A 90 3.17 13.72 13.11
C ASP A 90 4.10 14.40 14.14
N LEU A 91 3.60 15.42 14.85
CA LEU A 91 4.32 16.10 15.93
C LEU A 91 4.56 15.18 17.12
N TYR A 92 3.62 14.28 17.42
CA TYR A 92 3.78 13.26 18.45
C TYR A 92 4.98 12.41 18.06
N GLU A 93 5.00 11.90 16.83
CA GLU A 93 6.08 11.06 16.31
C GLU A 93 7.44 11.77 16.22
N LEU A 94 7.49 13.06 15.87
CA LEU A 94 8.75 13.83 15.83
C LEU A 94 9.36 14.05 17.22
N LEU A 95 8.53 14.43 18.20
CA LEU A 95 8.94 14.58 19.61
C LEU A 95 9.39 13.27 20.23
N LEU A 96 8.70 12.21 19.84
CA LEU A 96 9.03 10.86 20.18
C LEU A 96 10.33 10.42 19.43
N GLY A 97 10.58 10.78 18.18
CA GLY A 97 11.78 10.36 17.45
C GLY A 97 13.09 10.98 17.97
N ASP A 98 13.00 11.95 18.89
CA ASP A 98 14.05 12.95 19.18
C ASP A 98 14.56 13.66 17.90
N GLU A 99 13.79 13.58 16.80
CA GLU A 99 14.01 14.30 15.54
C GLU A 99 13.64 15.79 15.70
N TRP A 100 12.76 16.06 16.65
CA TRP A 100 12.38 17.39 17.10
C TRP A 100 12.39 17.46 18.63
N ASP A 101 12.97 18.52 19.18
CA ASP A 101 13.10 18.73 20.63
C ASP A 101 11.86 19.38 21.26
N GLY A 102 10.80 19.59 20.47
CA GLY A 102 9.56 20.22 20.92
C GLY A 102 9.58 21.74 20.88
N LYS A 103 10.70 22.37 20.52
CA LYS A 103 10.79 23.82 20.48
C LYS A 103 10.32 24.39 19.16
N ASN A 104 9.63 25.52 19.21
CA ASN A 104 9.14 26.23 18.04
C ASN A 104 8.19 25.38 17.17
N LEU A 105 7.03 25.05 17.74
CA LEU A 105 5.95 24.33 17.08
C LEU A 105 5.58 24.91 15.71
N VAL A 106 5.50 26.24 15.60
CA VAL A 106 5.10 26.90 14.35
C VAL A 106 6.10 26.61 13.22
N GLN A 107 7.40 26.71 13.52
CA GLN A 107 8.44 26.40 12.54
C GLN A 107 8.44 24.91 12.15
N CYS A 108 8.18 24.01 13.10
CA CYS A 108 8.05 22.58 12.80
C CYS A 108 6.88 22.31 11.85
N LEU A 109 5.73 22.95 12.07
CA LEU A 109 4.57 22.85 11.17
C LEU A 109 4.88 23.41 9.77
N GLU A 110 5.63 24.50 9.68
CA GLU A 110 6.10 25.07 8.40
C GLU A 110 7.02 24.13 7.63
N GLN A 111 7.85 23.36 8.32
CA GLN A 111 8.69 22.35 7.69
C GLN A 111 7.84 21.20 7.12
N LEU A 112 6.82 20.76 7.85
CA LEU A 112 5.88 19.75 7.36
C LEU A 112 5.11 20.22 6.11
N ASP A 113 4.80 21.51 6.01
CA ASP A 113 4.13 22.08 4.84
C ASP A 113 4.92 21.91 3.52
N GLN A 114 6.26 21.81 3.58
CA GLN A 114 7.10 21.72 2.38
C GLN A 114 6.81 20.49 1.52
N GLN A 115 6.14 19.48 2.09
CA GLN A 115 5.75 18.26 1.39
C GLN A 115 4.41 18.38 0.65
N TYR A 116 3.71 19.51 0.78
CA TYR A 116 2.34 19.70 0.29
C TYR A 116 2.20 20.97 -0.59
N PRO A 117 1.13 21.08 -1.40
CA PRO A 117 0.87 22.27 -2.22
C PRO A 117 0.77 23.54 -1.35
N ALA A 118 1.22 24.68 -1.87
CA ALA A 118 1.35 25.96 -1.14
C ALA A 118 0.07 26.47 -0.43
N GLN A 119 -1.10 25.97 -0.80
CA GLN A 119 -2.41 26.37 -0.27
C GLN A 119 -2.88 25.51 0.92
N ARG A 120 -2.22 24.37 1.18
CA ARG A 120 -2.55 23.49 2.31
C ARG A 120 -1.43 23.57 3.33
N PHE A 121 -1.79 23.65 4.59
CA PHE A 121 -0.83 23.70 5.67
C PHE A 121 -1.30 22.91 6.90
N HIS A 122 -0.33 22.60 7.75
CA HIS A 122 -0.52 21.80 8.95
C HIS A 122 -0.95 22.66 10.14
N LEU A 123 -1.84 22.09 10.94
CA LEU A 123 -2.44 22.66 12.14
C LEU A 123 -2.13 21.80 13.36
N PHE A 124 -2.01 22.44 14.52
CA PHE A 124 -1.97 21.76 15.81
C PHE A 124 -3.29 21.91 16.56
N CYS A 125 -3.79 20.82 17.14
CA CYS A 125 -4.94 20.80 18.01
C CYS A 125 -4.51 20.89 19.48
N LYS A 126 -4.88 21.98 20.14
CA LYS A 126 -4.44 22.32 21.51
C LYS A 126 -4.98 21.39 22.61
N HIS A 127 -6.07 20.70 22.33
CA HIS A 127 -6.79 19.88 23.33
C HIS A 127 -6.38 18.40 23.32
N ASP A 128 -5.32 18.06 22.59
CA ASP A 128 -4.80 16.71 22.57
C ASP A 128 -4.07 16.40 23.89
N ALA A 129 -4.68 15.51 24.68
CA ALA A 129 -4.19 15.09 25.99
C ALA A 129 -2.83 14.36 25.96
N ARG A 130 -2.27 14.09 24.78
CA ARG A 130 -0.90 13.57 24.65
C ARG A 130 0.16 14.65 24.83
N PHE A 131 -0.22 15.93 24.75
CA PHE A 131 0.73 17.03 24.76
C PHE A 131 0.49 18.00 25.92
N LEU A 132 1.60 18.49 26.46
CA LEU A 132 1.65 19.71 27.26
C LEU A 132 2.18 20.83 26.37
N LEU A 133 1.30 21.77 26.04
CA LEU A 133 1.63 22.98 25.30
C LEU A 133 1.99 24.10 26.28
N ALA A 134 3.17 24.70 26.11
CA ALA A 134 3.62 25.86 26.85
C ALA A 134 4.15 26.94 25.88
N GLN A 135 4.31 28.16 26.39
CA GLN A 135 5.03 29.23 25.69
C GLN A 135 6.31 29.52 26.46
N ASP A 136 7.41 29.72 25.73
CA ASP A 136 8.66 30.19 26.32
C ASP A 136 8.63 31.69 26.64
N GLU A 137 9.72 32.21 27.21
CA GLU A 137 9.87 33.63 27.59
C GLU A 137 9.73 34.61 26.40
N HIS A 138 9.81 34.11 25.17
CA HIS A 138 9.67 34.87 23.93
C HIS A 138 8.31 34.66 23.25
N GLY A 139 7.38 33.94 23.90
CA GLY A 139 6.04 33.66 23.38
C GLY A 139 6.01 32.55 22.32
N VAL A 140 7.11 31.81 22.13
CA VAL A 140 7.20 30.71 21.17
C VAL A 140 6.59 29.46 21.79
N TYR A 141 5.71 28.81 21.03
CA TYR A 141 5.06 27.58 21.48
C TYR A 141 6.05 26.42 21.52
N THR A 142 6.14 25.78 22.69
CA THR A 142 6.88 24.55 22.95
C THR A 142 5.91 23.42 23.27
N LEU A 143 6.11 22.26 22.65
CA LEU A 143 5.37 21.04 22.95
C LEU A 143 6.25 20.08 23.74
N THR A 144 5.66 19.46 24.77
CA THR A 144 6.23 18.31 25.46
C THR A 144 5.18 17.23 25.57
N LEU A 145 5.60 15.96 25.69
CA LEU A 145 4.66 14.84 25.78
C LEU A 145 4.19 14.63 27.21
N GLN A 146 2.88 14.41 27.39
CA GLN A 146 2.28 14.13 28.68
C GLN A 146 2.47 12.65 29.05
N GLY A 147 3.34 12.37 30.02
CA GLY A 147 3.60 11.01 30.50
C GLY A 147 4.40 10.18 29.50
N ASP A 148 5.69 10.45 29.43
CA ASP A 148 6.60 9.91 28.42
C ASP A 148 6.88 8.41 28.61
N VAL A 149 6.30 7.53 27.80
CA VAL A 149 6.53 6.06 27.88
C VAL A 149 7.96 5.69 27.53
N SER A 150 8.65 6.47 26.69
CA SER A 150 10.06 6.19 26.34
C SER A 150 11.08 6.73 27.31
N LYS A 151 10.74 7.84 28.00
CA LYS A 151 11.58 8.45 29.02
C LYS A 151 11.11 8.07 30.43
N MET A 152 10.10 7.19 30.54
CA MET A 152 9.69 6.56 31.80
C MET A 152 10.86 5.75 32.33
N MET A 153 11.48 6.24 33.40
CA MET A 153 12.47 5.47 34.15
C MET A 153 11.75 4.26 34.77
N LEU A 154 11.98 3.08 34.20
CA LEU A 154 11.55 1.83 34.82
C LEU A 154 12.24 1.69 36.17
N SER A 155 11.48 1.35 37.21
CA SER A 155 12.10 0.98 38.48
C SER A 155 12.98 -0.26 38.28
N THR A 156 14.07 -0.35 39.04
CA THR A 156 15.00 -1.49 38.95
C THR A 156 14.28 -2.82 39.15
N GLU A 157 13.30 -2.85 40.05
CA GLU A 157 12.47 -4.02 40.35
C GLU A 157 11.64 -4.47 39.15
N LEU A 158 10.92 -3.54 38.49
CA LEU A 158 10.11 -3.85 37.31
C LEU A 158 10.98 -4.32 36.14
N LYS A 159 12.13 -3.66 35.93
CA LYS A 159 13.06 -4.07 34.88
C LYS A 159 13.59 -5.50 35.13
N GLN A 160 14.03 -5.80 36.34
CA GLN A 160 14.52 -7.14 36.68
C GLN A 160 13.43 -8.21 36.55
N MET A 161 12.20 -7.90 36.93
CA MET A 161 11.05 -8.79 36.76
C MET A 161 10.81 -9.10 35.27
N PHE A 162 10.69 -8.08 34.42
CA PHE A 162 10.47 -8.28 33.00
C PHE A 162 11.65 -9.00 32.32
N ASP A 163 12.90 -8.66 32.68
CA ASP A 163 14.10 -9.31 32.16
C ASP A 163 14.14 -10.81 32.49
N ARG A 164 13.72 -11.19 33.70
CA ARG A 164 13.60 -12.59 34.13
C ARG A 164 12.51 -13.33 33.35
N LEU A 165 11.41 -12.67 33.04
CA LEU A 165 10.26 -13.26 32.34
C LEU A 165 10.41 -13.31 30.83
N ALA A 166 11.30 -12.49 30.25
CA ALA A 166 11.48 -12.37 28.81
C ALA A 166 11.68 -13.72 28.08
N PRO A 167 12.53 -14.66 28.56
CA PRO A 167 12.73 -15.93 27.88
C PRO A 167 11.45 -16.79 27.85
N LEU A 168 10.67 -16.77 28.92
CA LEU A 168 9.40 -17.50 29.02
C LEU A 168 8.33 -16.93 28.09
N LEU A 169 8.27 -15.60 27.96
CA LEU A 169 7.36 -14.93 27.04
C LEU A 169 7.69 -15.31 25.58
N LEU A 170 8.99 -15.33 25.23
CA LEU A 170 9.45 -15.74 23.90
C LEU A 170 9.13 -17.21 23.62
N GLU A 171 9.41 -18.11 24.55
CA GLU A 171 9.13 -19.54 24.39
C GLU A 171 7.63 -19.80 24.17
N ARG A 172 6.77 -19.14 24.97
CA ARG A 172 5.32 -19.24 24.79
C ARG A 172 4.84 -18.66 23.46
N PHE A 173 5.48 -17.59 22.99
CA PHE A 173 5.14 -17.00 21.69
C PHE A 173 5.43 -17.98 20.55
N VAL A 174 6.64 -18.55 20.54
CA VAL A 174 7.10 -19.49 19.52
C VAL A 174 6.25 -20.77 19.50
N ALA A 175 5.83 -21.26 20.67
CA ALA A 175 5.00 -22.45 20.80
C ALA A 175 3.51 -22.23 20.46
N GLY A 176 3.04 -20.99 20.43
CA GLY A 176 1.64 -20.63 20.18
C GLY A 176 1.30 -20.41 18.71
N GLU A 177 0.15 -19.77 18.46
CA GLU A 177 -0.39 -19.48 17.12
C GLU A 177 0.36 -18.37 16.35
N GLN A 178 1.49 -17.87 16.86
CA GLN A 178 2.33 -16.83 16.24
C GLN A 178 1.54 -15.61 15.74
N THR A 179 0.51 -15.22 16.47
CA THR A 179 -0.27 -13.99 16.24
C THR A 179 0.26 -12.84 17.08
N PRO A 180 0.11 -11.58 16.64
CA PRO A 180 0.50 -10.43 17.43
C PRO A 180 -0.21 -10.38 18.79
N TRP A 181 0.54 -10.08 19.84
CA TRP A 181 0.02 -10.00 21.20
C TRP A 181 -0.23 -8.55 21.59
N SER A 182 -1.38 -8.28 22.19
CA SER A 182 -1.64 -6.96 22.78
C SER A 182 -0.84 -6.75 24.06
N THR A 183 -0.55 -5.49 24.40
CA THR A 183 0.05 -5.13 25.70
C THR A 183 -0.75 -5.74 26.86
N GLN A 184 -2.09 -5.68 26.80
CA GLN A 184 -2.94 -6.24 27.85
C GLN A 184 -2.82 -7.76 27.95
N PHE A 185 -2.82 -8.48 26.82
CA PHE A 185 -2.65 -9.93 26.83
C PHE A 185 -1.32 -10.34 27.46
N MET A 186 -0.22 -9.62 27.17
CA MET A 186 1.08 -9.89 27.78
C MET A 186 1.09 -9.60 29.29
N LEU A 187 0.42 -8.53 29.75
CA LEU A 187 0.28 -8.26 31.19
C LEU A 187 -0.51 -9.37 31.90
N ASP A 188 -1.60 -9.84 31.29
CA ASP A 188 -2.40 -10.93 31.84
C ASP A 188 -1.56 -12.21 31.92
N LEU A 189 -0.76 -12.50 30.89
CA LEU A 189 0.15 -13.63 30.85
C LEU A 189 1.24 -13.53 31.93
N ILE A 190 1.84 -12.35 32.10
CA ILE A 190 2.83 -12.08 33.15
C ILE A 190 2.22 -12.29 34.53
N THR A 191 1.01 -11.77 34.76
CA THR A 191 0.29 -11.91 36.03
C THR A 191 -0.02 -13.38 36.34
N GLN A 192 -0.37 -14.16 35.32
CA GLN A 192 -0.56 -15.61 35.45
C GLN A 192 0.74 -16.35 35.79
N ILE A 193 1.88 -15.95 35.19
CA ILE A 193 3.18 -16.60 35.43
C ILE A 193 3.72 -16.29 36.83
N GLU A 194 3.64 -15.04 37.26
CA GLU A 194 4.12 -14.61 38.59
C GLU A 194 3.20 -15.08 39.73
N ALA A 195 2.00 -15.57 39.41
CA ALA A 195 1.01 -16.07 40.37
C ALA A 195 0.78 -15.14 41.59
N THR A 196 0.97 -13.83 41.39
CA THR A 196 0.94 -12.83 42.46
C THR A 196 -0.41 -12.09 42.42
N PRO A 197 -1.37 -12.41 43.30
CA PRO A 197 -2.66 -11.75 43.29
C PRO A 197 -2.51 -10.27 43.64
N GLY A 198 -3.00 -9.39 42.76
CA GLY A 198 -3.02 -7.94 42.99
C GLY A 198 -1.80 -7.17 42.48
N LEU A 199 -0.90 -7.80 41.71
CA LEU A 199 0.19 -7.08 41.04
C LEU A 199 -0.38 -6.14 39.97
N LEU A 200 -0.46 -4.84 40.27
CA LEU A 200 -0.88 -3.81 39.32
C LEU A 200 0.32 -3.36 38.48
N LEU A 201 0.52 -4.01 37.33
CA LEU A 201 1.51 -3.60 36.36
C LEU A 201 0.93 -2.51 35.43
N PRO A 202 1.51 -1.29 35.41
CA PRO A 202 1.03 -0.26 34.51
C PRO A 202 1.38 -0.64 33.05
N PRO A 203 0.43 -0.61 32.10
CA PRO A 203 0.69 -0.98 30.70
C PRO A 203 1.85 -0.20 30.07
N LYS A 204 1.96 1.08 30.41
CA LYS A 204 3.04 1.96 29.97
C LYS A 204 4.44 1.45 30.38
N ALA A 205 4.58 0.78 31.52
CA ALA A 205 5.88 0.24 31.93
C ALA A 205 6.28 -0.98 31.08
N LEU A 206 5.34 -1.86 30.75
CA LEU A 206 5.62 -2.99 29.87
C LEU A 206 5.98 -2.50 28.46
N GLU A 207 5.23 -1.54 27.92
CA GLU A 207 5.53 -0.95 26.61
C GLU A 207 6.90 -0.28 26.58
N CYS A 208 7.25 0.49 27.62
CA CYS A 208 8.58 1.08 27.78
C CYS A 208 9.67 0.01 27.72
N TRP A 209 9.48 -1.09 28.46
CA TRP A 209 10.42 -2.20 28.49
C TRP A 209 10.54 -2.89 27.13
N LEU A 210 9.42 -3.19 26.47
CA LEU A 210 9.40 -3.83 25.14
C LEU A 210 10.09 -2.97 24.07
N LEU A 211 9.92 -1.64 24.12
CA LEU A 211 10.61 -0.72 23.19
C LEU A 211 12.14 -0.77 23.32
N GLN A 212 12.68 -1.17 24.48
CA GLN A 212 14.12 -1.27 24.74
C GLN A 212 14.71 -2.63 24.36
N ARG A 213 13.88 -3.59 23.94
CA ARG A 213 14.28 -4.97 23.61
C ARG A 213 14.37 -5.15 22.10
N ASP A 214 15.45 -5.75 21.63
CA ASP A 214 15.68 -5.95 20.19
C ASP A 214 14.87 -7.13 19.63
N GLU A 215 14.46 -8.05 20.50
CA GLU A 215 13.71 -9.26 20.17
C GLU A 215 12.24 -8.96 19.83
N TRP A 216 11.71 -7.86 20.37
CA TRP A 216 10.31 -7.46 20.20
C TRP A 216 10.20 -6.26 19.28
N VAL A 217 9.19 -6.29 18.43
CA VAL A 217 8.84 -5.19 17.54
C VAL A 217 7.37 -4.87 17.70
N ARG A 218 7.04 -3.59 17.61
CA ARG A 218 5.66 -3.12 17.60
C ARG A 218 5.13 -3.26 16.18
N VAL A 219 4.04 -3.99 16.01
CA VAL A 219 3.43 -4.23 14.69
C VAL A 219 2.03 -3.62 14.58
N GLY A 220 1.53 -2.96 15.62
CA GLY A 220 0.27 -2.21 15.61
C GLY A 220 0.25 -1.14 16.69
N GLN A 221 -0.92 -0.54 16.94
CA GLN A 221 -1.03 0.48 17.98
C GLN A 221 -0.73 -0.08 19.37
N ASP A 222 -1.18 -1.27 19.72
CA ASP A 222 -0.92 -1.93 21.01
C ASP A 222 -0.41 -3.37 20.83
N LEU A 223 -0.02 -3.71 19.59
CA LEU A 223 0.34 -5.06 19.19
C LEU A 223 1.85 -5.23 19.05
N TRP A 224 2.34 -6.34 19.58
CA TRP A 224 3.74 -6.71 19.65
C TRP A 224 3.98 -8.07 19.00
N PHE A 225 5.15 -8.21 18.41
CA PHE A 225 5.55 -9.41 17.69
C PHE A 225 7.03 -9.69 17.89
N VAL A 226 7.44 -10.95 17.74
CA VAL A 226 8.85 -11.34 17.79
C VAL A 226 9.52 -11.02 16.45
N LYS A 227 10.57 -10.21 16.48
CA LYS A 227 11.24 -9.65 15.29
C LYS A 227 11.71 -10.72 14.30
N GLU A 228 12.25 -11.83 14.80
CA GLU A 228 12.79 -12.93 13.98
C GLU A 228 11.70 -13.69 13.21
N LEU A 229 10.46 -13.62 13.68
CA LEU A 229 9.30 -14.30 13.08
C LEU A 229 8.50 -13.40 12.15
N LEU A 230 8.90 -12.13 11.97
CA LEU A 230 8.23 -11.24 11.03
C LEU A 230 8.18 -11.89 9.65
N PRO A 231 7.02 -11.88 8.97
CA PRO A 231 6.91 -12.50 7.67
C PRO A 231 7.87 -11.79 6.70
N PRO A 232 8.66 -12.54 5.91
CA PRO A 232 9.55 -11.93 4.95
C PRO A 232 8.73 -11.21 3.87
N PRO A 233 9.25 -10.13 3.28
CA PRO A 233 8.60 -9.50 2.14
C PRO A 233 8.46 -10.51 1.00
N PRO A 234 7.35 -10.48 0.23
CA PRO A 234 7.09 -11.46 -0.80
C PRO A 234 8.21 -11.46 -1.87
N PRO A 235 8.68 -12.65 -2.30
CA PRO A 235 9.75 -12.73 -3.29
C PRO A 235 9.24 -12.25 -4.65
N ARG A 236 9.98 -11.33 -5.27
CA ARG A 236 9.67 -10.82 -6.62
C ARG A 236 9.85 -11.93 -7.66
N ARG A 237 8.82 -12.21 -8.46
CA ARG A 237 8.85 -13.16 -9.57
C ARG A 237 8.93 -12.41 -10.90
N ARG A 238 9.53 -13.07 -11.90
CA ARG A 238 9.60 -12.55 -13.27
C ARG A 238 8.57 -13.25 -14.14
N TYR A 239 7.68 -12.45 -14.72
CA TYR A 239 6.64 -12.93 -15.64
C TYR A 239 6.98 -12.53 -17.08
N ALA A 240 6.56 -13.34 -18.04
CA ALA A 240 6.63 -13.02 -19.47
C ALA A 240 5.23 -13.09 -20.10
N VAL A 241 4.89 -12.10 -20.92
CA VAL A 241 3.63 -12.04 -21.68
C VAL A 241 3.82 -12.69 -23.05
N ARG A 242 2.92 -13.58 -23.47
CA ARG A 242 2.88 -14.10 -24.85
C ARG A 242 2.44 -13.00 -25.83
N PRO A 243 3.16 -12.79 -26.95
CA PRO A 243 2.73 -11.83 -27.96
C PRO A 243 1.40 -12.24 -28.62
N VAL A 244 0.53 -11.25 -28.86
CA VAL A 244 -0.69 -11.41 -29.66
C VAL A 244 -0.30 -11.33 -31.13
N PHE A 245 -0.37 -12.45 -31.84
CA PHE A 245 -0.32 -12.42 -33.30
C PHE A 245 -1.77 -12.29 -33.80
N SER A 246 -2.15 -11.10 -34.24
CA SER A 246 -3.37 -10.95 -35.03
C SER A 246 -3.11 -11.51 -36.42
N ASP A 247 -3.93 -12.47 -36.84
CA ASP A 247 -4.00 -12.90 -38.24
C ASP A 247 -4.76 -11.86 -39.07
N LEU A 248 -4.28 -10.61 -39.10
CA LEU A 248 -4.87 -9.57 -39.95
C LEU A 248 -3.77 -8.74 -40.60
N LYS A 249 -3.70 -8.86 -41.93
CA LYS A 249 -3.08 -7.89 -42.83
C LYS A 249 -3.82 -6.55 -42.63
N THR A 250 -3.29 -5.70 -41.76
CA THR A 250 -3.70 -4.30 -41.70
C THR A 250 -2.50 -3.46 -41.34
N ASP A 251 -2.30 -2.39 -42.12
CA ASP A 251 -1.16 -1.50 -42.07
C ASP A 251 -0.88 -1.03 -40.64
N TYR A 252 0.35 -1.28 -40.21
CA TYR A 252 0.87 -0.88 -38.91
C TYR A 252 1.00 0.64 -38.87
N VAL A 253 0.06 1.32 -38.22
CA VAL A 253 0.28 2.68 -37.72
C VAL A 253 0.88 2.53 -36.33
N PRO A 254 2.12 2.99 -36.09
CA PRO A 254 2.70 2.93 -34.76
C PRO A 254 1.94 3.92 -33.86
N LEU A 255 1.18 3.39 -32.91
CA LEU A 255 0.70 4.17 -31.77
C LEU A 255 1.90 4.56 -30.89
N PRO A 256 1.93 5.80 -30.36
CA PRO A 256 3.00 6.23 -29.48
C PRO A 256 3.02 5.36 -28.22
N ALA A 257 4.22 5.12 -27.71
CA ALA A 257 4.46 4.39 -26.49
C ALA A 257 3.89 5.17 -25.31
N GLU A 258 2.66 4.88 -24.93
CA GLU A 258 2.10 5.25 -23.63
C GLU A 258 2.23 4.05 -22.69
N GLU A 259 3.11 4.24 -21.71
CA GLU A 259 2.99 3.79 -20.33
C GLU A 259 2.37 2.41 -20.10
N SER A 260 3.25 1.39 -20.00
CA SER A 260 2.97 0.22 -19.18
C SER A 260 2.96 0.67 -17.71
N MET A 261 1.86 1.31 -17.30
CA MET A 261 1.57 1.55 -15.91
C MET A 261 1.22 0.20 -15.27
N VAL A 262 1.83 -0.08 -14.13
CA VAL A 262 1.18 -0.86 -13.09
C VAL A 262 -0.20 -0.22 -12.92
N SER A 263 -1.25 -0.87 -13.44
CA SER A 263 -2.57 -0.25 -13.53
C SER A 263 -3.00 0.19 -12.13
N ALA A 264 -3.15 1.50 -11.97
CA ALA A 264 -3.65 2.10 -10.74
C ALA A 264 -5.07 1.56 -10.47
N PRO A 265 -5.50 1.47 -9.20
CA PRO A 265 -6.84 0.99 -8.87
C PRO A 265 -7.90 1.80 -9.63
N GLN A 266 -8.77 1.08 -10.35
CA GLN A 266 -9.67 1.63 -11.36
C GLN A 266 -10.75 2.54 -10.78
N GLU A 267 -11.10 2.38 -9.50
CA GLU A 267 -11.98 3.29 -8.77
C GLU A 267 -11.58 3.33 -7.30
N VAL A 268 -11.23 4.52 -6.81
CA VAL A 268 -11.13 4.81 -5.38
C VAL A 268 -12.29 5.73 -5.04
N VAL A 269 -13.28 5.22 -4.31
CA VAL A 269 -14.43 6.02 -3.87
C VAL A 269 -14.24 6.32 -2.40
N GLN A 270 -14.03 7.59 -2.08
CA GLN A 270 -14.13 8.06 -0.71
C GLN A 270 -15.61 8.26 -0.39
N GLU A 271 -16.25 7.26 0.20
CA GLU A 271 -17.67 7.37 0.58
C GLU A 271 -17.81 8.28 1.81
N VAL A 272 -18.41 9.45 1.61
CA VAL A 272 -19.04 10.22 2.69
C VAL A 272 -20.53 9.91 2.60
N LYS A 273 -21.04 9.06 3.49
CA LYS A 273 -22.48 8.71 3.50
C LYS A 273 -23.33 9.96 3.80
N PRO A 274 -24.31 10.34 2.96
CA PRO A 274 -25.31 11.32 3.32
C PRO A 274 -26.51 10.62 3.98
N GLY A 275 -26.84 11.04 5.21
CA GLY A 275 -28.18 10.94 5.80
C GLY A 275 -28.62 9.59 6.38
N ASN A 276 -28.54 9.45 7.71
CA ASN A 276 -29.74 9.38 8.55
C ASN A 276 -29.38 9.52 10.03
N GLU A 277 -30.35 10.08 10.76
CA GLU A 277 -30.27 10.66 12.10
C GLU A 277 -29.63 9.76 13.17
N ARG A 278 -28.91 10.41 14.11
CA ARG A 278 -28.36 9.86 15.37
C ARG A 278 -27.20 8.87 15.25
N LYS A 279 -26.02 9.39 14.91
CA LYS A 279 -24.72 9.24 15.63
C LYS A 279 -23.65 9.81 14.70
N GLY A 280 -22.81 10.68 15.24
CA GLY A 280 -21.79 11.38 14.46
C GLY A 280 -20.77 10.40 13.90
N ASN A 281 -20.83 10.14 12.60
CA ASN A 281 -19.80 9.45 11.86
C ASN A 281 -19.63 10.17 10.51
N GLU A 282 -18.49 10.30 9.84
CA GLU A 282 -17.09 9.91 9.99
C GLU A 282 -16.53 10.08 8.55
N GLN A 283 -15.28 10.50 8.35
CA GLN A 283 -14.50 10.03 7.19
C GLN A 283 -13.49 9.03 7.74
N THR A 284 -13.95 7.81 8.03
CA THR A 284 -13.15 6.74 8.67
C THR A 284 -12.92 5.55 7.76
N SER A 285 -13.29 5.63 6.48
CA SER A 285 -13.10 4.48 5.61
C SER A 285 -12.66 4.86 4.22
N VAL A 286 -11.81 4.01 3.67
CA VAL A 286 -11.37 4.10 2.28
C VAL A 286 -11.78 2.81 1.59
N LYS A 287 -12.43 2.98 0.45
CA LYS A 287 -12.91 1.89 -0.39
C LYS A 287 -12.24 1.98 -1.75
N TRP A 288 -11.68 0.87 -2.20
CA TRP A 288 -11.14 0.81 -3.56
C TRP A 288 -11.37 -0.57 -4.17
N LYS A 289 -11.42 -0.59 -5.50
CA LYS A 289 -11.50 -1.81 -6.28
C LYS A 289 -10.18 -2.10 -6.95
N MET A 290 -9.87 -3.38 -7.08
CA MET A 290 -8.67 -3.85 -7.76
C MET A 290 -8.92 -5.19 -8.43
N THR A 291 -8.54 -5.28 -9.70
CA THR A 291 -8.50 -6.55 -10.43
C THR A 291 -7.22 -7.30 -10.11
N LEU A 292 -7.35 -8.53 -9.63
CA LEU A 292 -6.22 -9.42 -9.35
C LEU A 292 -5.55 -9.80 -10.66
N ARG A 293 -4.22 -9.82 -10.62
CA ARG A 293 -3.36 -10.27 -11.71
C ARG A 293 -2.54 -11.44 -11.19
N THR A 294 -1.96 -12.21 -12.10
CA THR A 294 -1.09 -13.35 -11.81
C THR A 294 0.02 -12.98 -10.83
N VAL A 295 0.56 -11.76 -10.95
CA VAL A 295 1.55 -11.24 -10.00
C VAL A 295 1.02 -11.12 -8.57
N HIS A 296 -0.20 -10.61 -8.40
CA HIS A 296 -0.83 -10.45 -7.08
C HIS A 296 -1.10 -11.81 -6.44
N ILE A 297 -1.57 -12.78 -7.23
CA ILE A 297 -1.89 -14.13 -6.78
C ILE A 297 -0.62 -14.90 -6.40
N ASN A 298 0.38 -14.93 -7.29
CA ASN A 298 1.58 -15.76 -7.09
C ASN A 298 2.59 -15.16 -6.12
N GLU A 299 2.68 -13.83 -6.01
CA GLU A 299 3.51 -13.16 -5.01
C GLU A 299 2.75 -12.92 -3.70
N GLY A 300 1.43 -13.03 -3.70
CA GLY A 300 0.62 -12.92 -2.49
C GLY A 300 0.56 -11.51 -1.91
N TYR A 301 0.45 -10.49 -2.77
CA TYR A 301 0.36 -9.11 -2.32
C TYR A 301 -0.70 -8.30 -3.06
N LEU A 302 -1.16 -7.24 -2.40
CA LEU A 302 -1.99 -6.18 -2.98
C LEU A 302 -1.35 -4.82 -2.78
N PRO A 303 -1.21 -3.98 -3.83
CA PRO A 303 -0.78 -2.61 -3.67
C PRO A 303 -1.81 -1.77 -2.92
N VAL A 304 -1.33 -0.83 -2.10
CA VAL A 304 -2.16 0.15 -1.41
C VAL A 304 -2.15 1.48 -2.16
N PRO A 305 -3.32 1.98 -2.61
CA PRO A 305 -3.41 3.28 -3.27
C PRO A 305 -2.95 4.42 -2.36
N PRO A 306 -2.36 5.50 -2.90
CA PRO A 306 -1.98 6.70 -2.13
C PRO A 306 -3.10 7.23 -1.23
N GLN A 307 -4.34 7.19 -1.71
CA GLN A 307 -5.53 7.66 -1.00
C GLN A 307 -5.83 6.83 0.26
N ALA A 308 -5.54 5.52 0.25
CA ALA A 308 -5.75 4.65 1.42
C ALA A 308 -4.63 4.79 2.46
N ARG A 309 -3.48 5.38 2.10
CA ARG A 309 -2.34 5.56 3.03
C ARG A 309 -2.64 6.53 4.17
N ILE A 310 -3.70 7.33 4.06
CA ILE A 310 -4.19 8.16 5.16
C ILE A 310 -4.60 7.32 6.39
N LEU A 311 -4.93 6.04 6.19
CA LEU A 311 -5.33 5.10 7.26
C LEU A 311 -4.16 4.30 7.83
N TYR A 312 -2.91 4.58 7.44
CA TYR A 312 -1.76 3.91 8.02
C TYR A 312 -1.67 4.17 9.52
N ILE A 313 -1.44 3.10 10.28
CA ILE A 313 -1.18 3.19 11.72
C ILE A 313 0.11 3.99 11.92
N ARG A 314 0.03 5.10 12.65
CA ARG A 314 1.18 5.94 13.01
C ARG A 314 1.61 5.57 14.44
N ALA A 315 2.76 4.91 14.59
CA ALA A 315 3.37 4.58 15.87
C ALA A 315 4.91 4.57 15.82
N ARG A 316 5.56 5.20 16.82
CA ARG A 316 7.02 5.43 17.00
C ARG A 316 8.04 4.39 16.56
N ARG A 317 7.81 3.12 16.87
CA ARG A 317 8.71 2.03 16.50
C ARG A 317 7.93 0.91 15.85
N LEU A 318 6.99 1.31 14.99
CA LEU A 318 6.31 0.35 14.14
C LEU A 318 7.35 -0.31 13.24
N ALA A 319 7.33 -1.63 13.20
CA ALA A 319 8.08 -2.35 12.19
C ALA A 319 7.67 -1.84 10.80
N SER A 320 8.53 -2.05 9.80
CA SER A 320 8.15 -1.83 8.40
C SER A 320 6.95 -2.67 7.96
N SER A 321 6.57 -3.66 8.78
CA SER A 321 5.45 -4.56 8.55
C SER A 321 4.48 -4.48 9.71
N VAL A 322 3.25 -4.09 9.39
CA VAL A 322 2.20 -3.74 10.34
C VAL A 322 1.12 -4.80 10.27
N ALA A 323 0.73 -5.34 11.41
CA ALA A 323 -0.36 -6.28 11.52
C ALA A 323 -1.70 -5.53 11.50
N LEU A 324 -2.60 -5.97 10.63
CA LEU A 324 -3.96 -5.48 10.50
C LEU A 324 -4.93 -6.66 10.63
N SER A 325 -6.04 -6.43 11.32
CA SER A 325 -7.14 -7.39 11.33
C SER A 325 -7.80 -7.40 9.96
N GLY A 326 -7.88 -8.58 9.35
CA GLY A 326 -8.53 -8.82 8.07
C GLY A 326 -9.81 -9.64 8.21
N LEU A 327 -10.76 -9.42 7.30
CA LEU A 327 -11.95 -10.25 7.15
C LEU A 327 -12.17 -10.57 5.67
N TRP A 328 -12.30 -11.85 5.35
CA TRP A 328 -12.76 -12.29 4.05
C TRP A 328 -14.28 -12.44 4.09
N TYR A 329 -15.01 -11.60 3.34
CA TYR A 329 -16.46 -11.49 3.54
C TYR A 329 -17.23 -12.73 3.05
N ALA A 330 -16.72 -13.45 2.05
CA ALA A 330 -17.44 -14.57 1.44
C ALA A 330 -17.71 -15.73 2.42
N ASP A 331 -16.81 -15.95 3.37
CA ASP A 331 -16.86 -17.05 4.35
C ASP A 331 -16.75 -16.57 5.81
N ASP A 332 -16.77 -15.26 6.05
CA ASP A 332 -16.56 -14.62 7.36
C ASP A 332 -15.23 -15.04 8.03
N ARG A 333 -14.22 -15.43 7.23
CA ARG A 333 -12.93 -15.86 7.76
C ARG A 333 -12.14 -14.65 8.23
N LYS A 334 -11.81 -14.65 9.52
CA LYS A 334 -10.84 -13.72 10.10
C LYS A 334 -9.44 -14.06 9.62
N MET A 335 -8.68 -13.03 9.28
CA MET A 335 -7.34 -13.15 8.72
C MET A 335 -6.39 -12.17 9.38
N LEU A 336 -5.11 -12.52 9.45
CA LEU A 336 -4.04 -11.59 9.76
C LEU A 336 -3.44 -11.05 8.46
N VAL A 337 -3.58 -9.74 8.24
CA VAL A 337 -3.05 -9.06 7.06
C VAL A 337 -1.85 -8.22 7.47
N TRP A 338 -0.74 -8.35 6.75
CA TRP A 338 0.45 -7.56 6.96
C TRP A 338 0.51 -6.42 5.96
N LEU A 339 0.80 -5.22 6.43
CA LEU A 339 1.03 -4.03 5.61
C LEU A 339 2.53 -3.70 5.62
N ASP A 340 3.16 -3.77 4.46
CA ASP A 340 4.49 -3.19 4.25
C ASP A 340 4.36 -1.69 3.98
N THR A 341 4.79 -0.87 4.95
CA THR A 341 4.73 0.59 4.87
C THR A 341 5.78 1.19 3.94
N LYS A 342 6.87 0.46 3.63
CA LYS A 342 7.92 0.93 2.72
C LYS A 342 7.56 0.71 1.26
N THR A 343 6.97 -0.44 0.94
CA THR A 343 6.57 -0.78 -0.45
C THR A 343 5.09 -0.55 -0.73
N HIS A 344 4.31 -0.16 0.29
CA HIS A 344 2.87 0.08 0.23
C HIS A 344 2.09 -1.15 -0.27
N ARG A 345 2.28 -2.30 0.38
CA ARG A 345 1.68 -3.58 -0.01
C ARG A 345 1.01 -4.27 1.17
N LEU A 346 -0.20 -4.78 0.98
CA LEU A 346 -0.82 -5.77 1.87
C LEU A 346 -0.34 -7.17 1.46
N TYR A 347 -0.01 -8.01 2.41
CA TYR A 347 0.52 -9.36 2.19
C TYR A 347 0.28 -10.23 3.43
N GLY A 348 0.70 -11.49 3.41
CA GLY A 348 0.62 -12.40 4.56
C GLY A 348 0.19 -13.81 4.16
N GLN A 349 0.39 -14.77 5.05
CA GLN A 349 0.04 -16.17 4.78
C GLN A 349 -1.47 -16.35 4.54
N ASP A 350 -2.31 -15.74 5.37
CA ASP A 350 -3.77 -15.84 5.19
C ASP A 350 -4.24 -15.24 3.85
N VAL A 351 -3.61 -14.14 3.41
CA VAL A 351 -3.89 -13.51 2.11
C VAL A 351 -3.43 -14.43 0.97
N GLN A 352 -2.24 -15.01 1.08
CA GLN A 352 -1.72 -15.98 0.10
C GLN A 352 -2.60 -17.21 -0.01
N ASP A 353 -3.04 -17.75 1.12
CA ASP A 353 -3.92 -18.92 1.16
C ASP A 353 -5.24 -18.62 0.45
N GLN A 354 -5.83 -17.44 0.65
CA GLN A 354 -7.04 -17.04 -0.07
C GLN A 354 -6.78 -16.87 -1.57
N PHE A 355 -5.70 -16.20 -1.94
CA PHE A 355 -5.37 -15.95 -3.34
C PHE A 355 -5.11 -17.23 -4.13
N ALA A 356 -4.61 -18.28 -3.48
CA ALA A 356 -4.42 -19.58 -4.10
C ALA A 356 -5.71 -20.19 -4.68
N PHE A 357 -6.89 -19.74 -4.23
CA PHE A 357 -8.19 -20.19 -4.71
C PHE A 357 -8.83 -19.24 -5.74
N LEU A 358 -8.21 -18.09 -6.01
CA LEU A 358 -8.72 -17.08 -6.93
C LEU A 358 -8.08 -17.18 -8.32
N ALA A 359 -8.80 -16.67 -9.33
CA ALA A 359 -8.30 -16.57 -10.69
C ALA A 359 -7.72 -15.19 -10.97
N ALA A 360 -6.74 -15.10 -11.87
CA ALA A 360 -6.37 -13.81 -12.44
C ALA A 360 -7.60 -13.23 -13.18
N GLY A 361 -7.86 -11.94 -13.00
CA GLY A 361 -9.11 -11.29 -13.43
C GLY A 361 -10.16 -11.17 -12.32
N THR A 362 -10.04 -11.86 -11.18
CA THR A 362 -10.98 -11.65 -10.06
C THR A 362 -10.92 -10.21 -9.57
N VAL A 363 -12.07 -9.54 -9.48
CA VAL A 363 -12.19 -8.17 -8.97
C VAL A 363 -12.45 -8.21 -7.47
N LEU A 364 -11.50 -7.66 -6.71
CA LEU A 364 -11.67 -7.43 -5.27
C LEU A 364 -12.10 -6.01 -5.00
N GLU A 365 -13.07 -5.86 -4.12
CA GLU A 365 -13.40 -4.61 -3.46
C GLU A 365 -12.89 -4.65 -2.03
N ILE A 366 -12.08 -3.68 -1.67
CA ILE A 366 -11.37 -3.63 -0.40
C ILE A 366 -11.87 -2.43 0.37
N PHE A 367 -12.30 -2.69 1.61
CA PHE A 367 -12.82 -1.70 2.52
C PHE A 367 -11.93 -1.62 3.75
N TRP A 368 -11.28 -0.48 3.95
CA TRP A 368 -10.39 -0.27 5.09
C TRP A 368 -11.04 0.71 6.06
N THR A 369 -11.15 0.30 7.32
CA THR A 369 -11.60 1.08 8.48
C THR A 369 -10.56 1.07 9.60
N PRO A 370 -10.65 1.94 10.63
CA PRO A 370 -9.82 1.85 11.84
C PRO A 370 -9.81 0.47 12.50
N SER A 371 -10.90 -0.29 12.38
CA SER A 371 -11.03 -1.62 12.98
C SER A 371 -10.34 -2.73 12.17
N GLY A 372 -10.00 -2.49 10.90
CA GLY A 372 -9.40 -3.50 10.03
C GLY A 372 -9.79 -3.35 8.55
N ILE A 373 -9.40 -4.36 7.77
CA ILE A 373 -9.62 -4.46 6.33
C ILE A 373 -10.60 -5.60 6.03
N THR A 374 -11.61 -5.31 5.21
CA THR A 374 -12.54 -6.30 4.68
C THR A 374 -12.36 -6.45 3.18
N PHE A 375 -12.34 -7.70 2.70
CA PHE A 375 -12.23 -8.04 1.29
C PHE A 375 -13.55 -8.62 0.77
N TYR A 376 -14.01 -8.11 -0.36
CA TYR A 376 -15.21 -8.56 -1.08
C TYR A 376 -14.82 -9.02 -2.48
N GLU A 377 -15.33 -10.17 -2.91
CA GLU A 377 -15.22 -10.61 -4.30
C GLU A 377 -16.43 -10.10 -5.08
N LEU A 378 -16.20 -9.30 -6.12
CA LEU A 378 -17.28 -8.70 -6.93
C LEU A 378 -17.55 -9.45 -8.24
N GLY A 379 -16.64 -10.32 -8.67
CA GLY A 379 -16.74 -11.07 -9.92
C GLY A 379 -15.41 -11.19 -10.66
N ILE A 380 -15.48 -11.42 -11.97
CA ILE A 380 -14.30 -11.61 -12.84
C ILE A 380 -14.34 -10.57 -13.97
N ASP A 381 -13.22 -9.89 -14.17
CA ASP A 381 -12.93 -9.06 -15.33
C ASP A 381 -12.41 -9.96 -16.47
N GLU A 382 -13.25 -10.18 -17.47
CA GLU A 382 -12.96 -11.08 -18.60
C GLU A 382 -11.78 -10.58 -19.45
N GLU A 383 -11.61 -9.25 -19.60
CA GLU A 383 -10.55 -8.67 -20.42
C GLU A 383 -9.18 -8.91 -19.77
N VAL A 384 -9.08 -8.67 -18.47
CA VAL A 384 -7.86 -8.98 -17.70
C VAL A 384 -7.62 -10.48 -17.65
N THR A 385 -8.67 -11.30 -17.56
CA THR A 385 -8.53 -12.76 -17.61
C THR A 385 -7.88 -13.21 -18.93
N GLU A 386 -8.37 -12.72 -20.07
CA GLU A 386 -7.81 -13.02 -21.40
C GLU A 386 -6.37 -12.49 -21.58
N GLU A 387 -6.04 -11.35 -20.98
CA GLU A 387 -4.69 -10.78 -20.99
C GLU A 387 -3.73 -11.64 -20.13
N GLU A 388 -4.16 -12.03 -18.94
CA GLU A 388 -3.36 -12.78 -17.97
C GLU A 388 -3.21 -14.26 -18.35
N GLU A 389 -4.13 -14.85 -19.13
CA GLU A 389 -3.96 -16.16 -19.76
C GLU A 389 -2.69 -16.25 -20.63
N ARG A 390 -2.17 -15.10 -21.08
CA ARG A 390 -0.96 -15.00 -21.91
C ARG A 390 0.32 -15.04 -21.07
N LEU A 391 0.23 -14.91 -19.74
CA LEU A 391 1.39 -14.83 -18.87
C LEU A 391 1.98 -16.20 -18.56
N VAL A 392 3.30 -16.24 -18.48
CA VAL A 392 4.09 -17.42 -18.14
C VAL A 392 5.04 -17.05 -17.00
N ASP A 393 4.94 -17.76 -15.86
CA ASP A 393 5.88 -17.63 -14.74
C ASP A 393 7.21 -18.29 -15.11
N LEU A 394 8.25 -17.47 -15.33
CA LEU A 394 9.58 -17.95 -15.72
C LEU A 394 10.34 -18.59 -14.55
N THR A 395 9.96 -18.25 -13.31
CA THR A 395 10.60 -18.71 -12.08
C THR A 395 10.13 -20.13 -11.75
N GLU A 396 8.82 -20.36 -11.85
CA GLU A 396 8.22 -21.70 -11.75
C GLU A 396 8.79 -22.61 -12.85
N LEU A 397 8.87 -22.13 -14.10
CA LEU A 397 9.49 -22.87 -15.20
C LEU A 397 10.97 -23.22 -14.97
N ALA A 398 11.72 -22.39 -14.24
CA ALA A 398 13.12 -22.65 -13.90
C ALA A 398 13.26 -23.68 -12.77
N GLN A 399 12.43 -23.58 -11.73
CA GLN A 399 12.42 -24.54 -10.61
C GLN A 399 12.01 -25.94 -11.06
N VAL A 400 11.01 -26.04 -11.93
CA VAL A 400 10.56 -27.32 -12.51
C VAL A 400 11.67 -28.00 -13.32
N ARG A 401 12.47 -27.24 -14.06
CA ARG A 401 13.63 -27.79 -14.80
C ARG A 401 14.71 -28.37 -13.89
N SER A 402 14.70 -28.06 -12.59
CA SER A 402 15.73 -28.49 -11.64
C SER A 402 15.37 -29.75 -10.85
N THR A 403 14.09 -30.04 -10.65
CA THR A 403 13.61 -31.17 -9.82
C THR A 403 13.28 -32.43 -10.62
N THR A 404 12.85 -32.27 -11.87
CA THR A 404 12.68 -33.34 -12.86
C THR A 404 13.49 -32.96 -14.10
N LEU A 405 14.55 -33.72 -14.40
CA LEU A 405 15.35 -33.51 -15.61
C LEU A 405 14.54 -33.70 -16.92
N GLU A 406 13.29 -34.16 -16.82
CA GLU A 406 12.35 -34.29 -17.93
C GLU A 406 11.48 -33.03 -18.05
N SER A 407 11.47 -32.42 -19.24
CA SER A 407 10.58 -31.32 -19.52
C SER A 407 9.10 -31.75 -19.45
N TYR A 408 8.19 -30.84 -19.08
CA TYR A 408 6.74 -31.11 -19.15
C TYR A 408 6.32 -31.64 -20.52
N ARG A 409 6.95 -31.16 -21.60
CA ARG A 409 6.71 -31.66 -22.96
C ARG A 409 7.07 -33.14 -23.11
N GLU A 410 8.25 -33.55 -22.62
CA GLU A 410 8.66 -34.97 -22.64
C GLU A 410 7.75 -35.82 -21.76
N SER A 411 7.34 -35.31 -20.61
CA SER A 411 6.39 -36.02 -19.75
C SER A 411 5.02 -36.19 -20.39
N LEU A 412 4.46 -35.13 -21.00
CA LEU A 412 3.21 -35.21 -21.76
C LEU A 412 3.32 -36.19 -22.94
N ARG A 413 4.44 -36.15 -23.67
CA ARG A 413 4.71 -37.10 -24.76
C ARG A 413 4.77 -38.53 -24.24
N THR A 414 5.42 -38.77 -23.10
CA THR A 414 5.52 -40.10 -22.50
C THR A 414 4.15 -40.62 -22.04
N ILE A 415 3.36 -39.80 -21.35
CA ILE A 415 1.99 -40.15 -20.92
C ILE A 415 1.12 -40.53 -22.13
N MET A 416 1.15 -39.72 -23.19
CA MET A 416 0.34 -39.97 -24.39
C MET A 416 0.92 -41.05 -25.31
N ALA A 417 2.20 -41.41 -25.17
CA ALA A 417 2.81 -42.51 -25.94
C ALA A 417 2.44 -43.88 -25.35
N GLN A 418 2.19 -43.97 -24.04
CA GLN A 418 1.84 -45.21 -23.35
C GLN A 418 0.49 -45.79 -23.79
N THR A 419 -0.41 -44.95 -24.29
CA THR A 419 -1.75 -45.37 -24.72
C THR A 419 -2.17 -44.66 -26.00
N ASP A 420 -2.77 -45.37 -26.95
CA ASP A 420 -3.37 -44.78 -28.17
C ASP A 420 -4.73 -44.09 -27.91
N ARG A 421 -5.08 -43.88 -26.63
CA ARG A 421 -6.30 -43.21 -26.21
C ARG A 421 -6.17 -41.70 -26.41
N LYS A 422 -7.27 -41.08 -26.82
CA LYS A 422 -7.42 -39.61 -26.79
C LYS A 422 -7.75 -39.14 -25.37
N TRP A 423 -6.95 -38.23 -24.85
CA TRP A 423 -7.01 -37.73 -23.48
C TRP A 423 -7.82 -36.43 -23.39
N THR A 424 -8.67 -36.28 -22.40
CA THR A 424 -9.17 -34.95 -22.02
C THR A 424 -8.06 -34.16 -21.33
N PHE A 425 -8.19 -32.82 -21.29
CA PHE A 425 -7.20 -32.00 -20.61
C PHE A 425 -7.07 -32.36 -19.11
N LEU A 426 -8.21 -32.63 -18.45
CA LEU A 426 -8.24 -32.97 -17.03
C LEU A 426 -7.50 -34.28 -16.74
N GLU A 427 -7.80 -35.34 -17.49
CA GLU A 427 -7.13 -36.65 -17.34
C GLU A 427 -5.62 -36.53 -17.59
N LEU A 428 -5.23 -35.79 -18.63
CA LEU A 428 -3.82 -35.59 -18.98
C LEU A 428 -3.06 -34.79 -17.92
N TYR A 429 -3.72 -33.76 -17.36
CA TYR A 429 -3.15 -32.92 -16.32
C TYR A 429 -2.99 -33.68 -15.00
N GLN A 430 -3.97 -34.51 -14.62
CA GLN A 430 -3.88 -35.36 -13.43
C GLN A 430 -2.72 -36.35 -13.52
N GLU A 431 -2.55 -37.02 -14.67
CA GLU A 431 -1.42 -37.93 -14.91
C GLU A 431 -0.08 -37.19 -14.91
N LEU A 432 -0.05 -35.95 -15.44
CA LEU A 432 1.15 -35.14 -15.39
C LEU A 432 1.51 -34.76 -13.95
N CYS A 433 0.55 -34.31 -13.14
CA CYS A 433 0.75 -34.04 -11.72
C CYS A 433 1.31 -35.27 -10.99
N HIS A 434 0.75 -36.45 -11.29
CA HIS A 434 1.21 -37.70 -10.70
C HIS A 434 2.66 -38.01 -11.08
N ARG A 435 3.02 -37.89 -12.36
CA ARG A 435 4.38 -38.17 -12.86
C ARG A 435 5.41 -37.16 -12.34
N GLN A 436 5.03 -35.89 -12.28
CA GLN A 436 5.92 -34.78 -11.95
C GLN A 436 6.04 -34.52 -10.44
N GLN A 437 5.21 -35.17 -9.61
CA GLN A 437 5.20 -35.04 -8.15
C GLN A 437 4.99 -33.59 -7.67
N HIS A 438 4.32 -32.76 -8.47
CA HIS A 438 3.86 -31.41 -8.12
C HIS A 438 2.71 -31.02 -9.04
N LYS A 439 2.04 -29.91 -8.74
CA LYS A 439 0.94 -29.37 -9.56
C LYS A 439 1.48 -28.32 -10.54
N PRO A 440 1.78 -28.65 -11.80
CA PRO A 440 2.26 -27.67 -12.77
C PRO A 440 1.18 -26.64 -13.09
N ASN A 441 1.54 -25.39 -13.39
CA ASN A 441 0.56 -24.43 -13.89
C ASN A 441 -0.22 -24.97 -15.12
N THR A 442 -1.55 -25.01 -15.03
CA THR A 442 -2.43 -25.56 -16.09
C THR A 442 -2.25 -24.86 -17.43
N MET A 443 -1.97 -23.56 -17.43
CA MET A 443 -1.73 -22.78 -18.65
C MET A 443 -0.40 -23.13 -19.30
N THR A 444 0.64 -23.44 -18.51
CA THR A 444 1.91 -23.95 -19.05
C THR A 444 1.70 -25.25 -19.82
N ILE A 445 0.83 -26.13 -19.34
CA ILE A 445 0.52 -27.40 -20.00
C ILE A 445 -0.30 -27.17 -21.26
N ARG A 446 -1.33 -26.32 -21.21
CA ARG A 446 -2.11 -25.93 -22.40
C ARG A 446 -1.24 -25.28 -23.47
N SER A 447 -0.32 -24.41 -23.06
CA SER A 447 0.70 -23.78 -23.89
C SER A 447 1.52 -24.83 -24.64
N ILE A 448 2.08 -25.82 -23.94
CA ILE A 448 2.92 -26.85 -24.54
C ILE A 448 2.12 -27.70 -25.54
N LEU A 449 0.88 -28.05 -25.19
CA LEU A 449 -0.02 -28.82 -26.05
C LEU A 449 -0.41 -28.04 -27.32
N ALA A 450 -0.73 -26.75 -27.21
CA ALA A 450 -1.11 -25.94 -28.35
C ALA A 450 0.06 -25.58 -29.26
N SER A 451 1.25 -25.37 -28.69
CA SER A 451 2.43 -24.89 -29.42
C SER A 451 3.30 -25.99 -30.01
N SER A 452 3.13 -27.25 -29.59
CA SER A 452 3.91 -28.37 -30.14
C SER A 452 3.12 -29.10 -31.23
N PRO A 453 3.65 -29.21 -32.45
CA PRO A 453 2.92 -29.83 -33.57
C PRO A 453 2.66 -31.34 -33.37
N GLU A 454 3.38 -31.99 -32.43
CA GLU A 454 3.12 -33.38 -32.03
C GLU A 454 1.85 -33.59 -31.21
N PHE A 455 1.24 -32.54 -30.63
CA PHE A 455 -0.01 -32.67 -29.89
C PHE A 455 -1.17 -32.13 -30.72
N VAL A 456 -2.18 -32.96 -30.97
CA VAL A 456 -3.34 -32.59 -31.78
C VAL A 456 -4.58 -32.51 -30.92
N PHE A 457 -5.23 -31.36 -30.96
CA PHE A 457 -6.55 -31.17 -30.38
C PHE A 457 -7.65 -31.51 -31.40
N THR A 458 -8.48 -32.50 -31.08
CA THR A 458 -9.68 -32.83 -31.86
C THR A 458 -10.87 -32.05 -31.29
N ARG A 459 -11.28 -30.96 -31.97
CA ARG A 459 -12.42 -30.11 -31.53
C ARG A 459 -13.73 -30.89 -31.31
N LYS A 460 -14.06 -31.83 -32.20
CA LYS A 460 -15.29 -32.65 -32.12
C LYS A 460 -15.41 -33.45 -30.82
N THR A 461 -14.29 -33.90 -30.27
CA THR A 461 -14.27 -34.75 -29.07
C THR A 461 -13.67 -34.05 -27.85
N ARG A 462 -13.24 -32.79 -27.98
CA ARG A 462 -12.48 -32.01 -26.97
C ARG A 462 -11.34 -32.80 -26.33
N ARG A 463 -10.58 -33.53 -27.13
CA ARG A 463 -9.50 -34.42 -26.65
C ARG A 463 -8.20 -34.20 -27.40
N TRP A 464 -7.10 -34.41 -26.70
CA TRP A 464 -5.72 -34.36 -27.17
C TRP A 464 -5.22 -35.75 -27.55
N ALA A 465 -4.39 -35.82 -28.59
CA ALA A 465 -3.69 -37.03 -29.01
C ALA A 465 -2.26 -36.69 -29.44
N LEU A 466 -1.38 -37.69 -29.37
CA LEU A 466 0.00 -37.60 -29.84
C LEU A 466 0.08 -38.01 -31.32
N ARG A 467 0.66 -37.15 -32.15
CA ARG A 467 1.08 -37.43 -33.53
C ARG A 467 2.45 -38.10 -33.53
N ARG A 468 2.46 -39.42 -33.76
CA ARG A 468 3.67 -40.25 -33.78
C ARG A 468 4.55 -40.01 -35.01
N ASP A 469 4.00 -39.39 -36.05
CA ASP A 469 4.67 -39.06 -37.31
C ASP A 469 5.67 -37.88 -37.20
N ILE A 470 5.65 -37.15 -36.09
CA ILE A 470 6.49 -35.97 -35.89
C ILE A 470 7.62 -36.28 -34.90
N SER A 471 8.86 -36.10 -35.36
CA SER A 471 10.04 -36.34 -34.53
C SER A 471 10.09 -35.36 -33.36
N SER A 472 10.53 -35.85 -32.20
CA SER A 472 10.62 -35.03 -30.99
C SER A 472 11.54 -33.81 -31.20
N GLU A 473 12.57 -33.93 -32.03
CA GLU A 473 13.47 -32.82 -32.33
C GLU A 473 12.82 -31.75 -33.22
N VAL A 474 11.99 -32.14 -34.19
CA VAL A 474 11.25 -31.18 -35.03
C VAL A 474 10.21 -30.43 -34.19
N SER A 475 9.51 -31.13 -33.29
CA SER A 475 8.58 -30.51 -32.34
C SER A 475 9.31 -29.62 -31.32
N ALA A 476 10.46 -30.06 -30.79
CA ALA A 476 11.29 -29.24 -29.92
C ALA A 476 11.84 -28.00 -30.64
N ARG A 477 12.18 -28.13 -31.93
CA ARG A 477 12.67 -27.05 -32.78
C ARG A 477 11.54 -26.12 -33.19
N ALA A 478 10.33 -26.61 -33.40
CA ALA A 478 9.12 -25.81 -33.62
C ALA A 478 8.76 -25.02 -32.36
N LEU A 479 8.80 -25.64 -31.18
CA LEU A 479 8.64 -24.97 -29.89
C LEU A 479 9.76 -23.94 -29.63
N ARG A 480 11.01 -24.25 -30.04
CA ARG A 480 12.15 -23.32 -29.97
C ARG A 480 12.10 -22.22 -31.03
N LYS A 481 11.49 -22.44 -32.21
CA LYS A 481 11.28 -21.43 -33.26
C LYS A 481 10.05 -20.56 -32.99
N ALA A 482 9.05 -21.11 -32.29
CA ALA A 482 7.96 -20.36 -31.69
C ALA A 482 8.45 -19.43 -30.56
N LYS A 483 9.74 -19.51 -30.18
CA LYS A 483 10.43 -18.47 -29.41
C LYS A 483 11.05 -17.45 -30.35
N ALA A 484 10.31 -16.38 -30.66
CA ALA A 484 10.98 -15.09 -30.81
C ALA A 484 11.43 -14.66 -29.40
N VAL A 485 12.74 -14.54 -29.22
CA VAL A 485 13.34 -13.94 -28.03
C VAL A 485 13.10 -12.44 -28.10
N ALA A 486 12.28 -11.91 -27.19
CA ALA A 486 12.31 -10.50 -26.82
C ALA A 486 12.93 -10.43 -25.42
N VAL A 487 14.20 -10.02 -25.35
CA VAL A 487 14.79 -9.50 -24.12
C VAL A 487 14.31 -8.06 -24.02
N TYR A 488 13.58 -7.72 -22.96
CA TYR A 488 13.49 -6.34 -22.51
C TYR A 488 14.08 -6.25 -21.11
N SER A 489 15.21 -5.57 -21.06
CA SER A 489 15.86 -5.09 -19.85
C SER A 489 14.99 -3.99 -19.25
N SER A 490 14.50 -4.17 -18.03
CA SER A 490 13.90 -3.07 -17.27
C SER A 490 14.98 -2.30 -16.54
N GLU A 491 15.75 -1.54 -17.31
CA GLU A 491 16.30 -0.20 -17.05
C GLU A 491 17.30 0.14 -18.17
N VAL A 492 17.11 1.32 -18.77
CA VAL A 492 18.02 1.99 -19.70
C VAL A 492 19.35 2.20 -18.96
N GLU A 493 20.49 1.66 -19.39
CA GLU A 493 21.29 2.16 -20.51
C GLU A 493 21.73 1.03 -21.46
N LEU A 494 21.00 0.87 -22.56
CA LEU A 494 21.64 0.46 -23.80
C LEU A 494 22.07 1.74 -24.49
N ASP A 495 23.35 2.02 -24.36
CA ASP A 495 24.16 2.75 -25.33
C ASP A 495 23.57 2.49 -26.73
N LYS A 496 22.93 3.52 -27.30
CA LYS A 496 22.82 3.59 -28.75
C LYS A 496 24.26 3.42 -29.22
N ARG A 497 24.55 2.41 -30.05
CA ARG A 497 25.84 2.32 -30.75
C ARG A 497 25.97 3.52 -31.68
N VAL A 498 26.26 4.67 -31.09
CA VAL A 498 26.87 5.83 -31.70
C VAL A 498 28.24 5.32 -32.11
N SER A 499 28.56 5.40 -33.41
CA SER A 499 29.87 4.92 -33.84
C SER A 499 30.95 5.66 -33.06
N LEU A 500 32.10 5.02 -32.79
CA LEU A 500 33.21 5.66 -32.09
C LEU A 500 33.55 7.03 -32.70
N ASN A 501 33.39 7.18 -34.01
CA ASN A 501 33.57 8.44 -34.73
C ASN A 501 32.53 9.51 -34.37
N GLU A 502 31.25 9.16 -34.28
CA GLU A 502 30.21 10.11 -33.83
C GLU A 502 30.41 10.51 -32.36
N MET A 503 30.89 9.59 -31.51
CA MET A 503 31.16 9.88 -30.11
C MET A 503 32.38 10.79 -29.94
N ILE A 504 33.44 10.58 -30.75
CA ILE A 504 34.59 11.48 -30.84
C ILE A 504 34.17 12.85 -31.35
N MET A 505 33.30 12.92 -32.37
CA MET A 505 32.81 14.20 -32.90
C MET A 505 31.97 14.97 -31.89
N ARG A 506 31.02 14.31 -31.20
CA ARG A 506 30.23 14.93 -30.12
C ARG A 506 31.10 15.41 -28.97
N ASN A 507 32.09 14.63 -28.57
CA ASN A 507 33.01 15.05 -27.50
C ASN A 507 33.90 16.22 -27.95
N ARG A 508 34.31 16.27 -29.23
CA ARG A 508 35.04 17.42 -29.78
C ARG A 508 34.17 18.68 -29.83
N GLU A 509 32.91 18.57 -30.26
CA GLU A 509 31.96 19.69 -30.28
C GLU A 509 31.66 20.19 -28.87
N ARG A 510 31.43 19.26 -27.93
CA ARG A 510 31.19 19.59 -26.52
C ARG A 510 32.41 20.23 -25.87
N LEU A 511 33.62 19.75 -26.16
CA LEU A 511 34.86 20.38 -25.70
C LEU A 511 35.12 21.73 -26.36
N ALA A 512 34.78 21.93 -27.63
CA ALA A 512 34.88 23.22 -28.31
C ALA A 512 33.91 24.25 -27.72
N TYR A 513 32.67 23.82 -27.46
CA TYR A 513 31.67 24.63 -26.77
C TYR A 513 32.12 25.00 -25.35
N LEU A 514 32.57 24.03 -24.56
CA LEU A 514 33.08 24.30 -23.20
C LEU A 514 34.33 25.18 -23.23
N ARG A 515 35.24 25.01 -24.20
CA ARG A 515 36.38 25.91 -24.38
C ARG A 515 35.93 27.33 -24.74
N SER A 516 34.89 27.50 -25.55
CA SER A 516 34.33 28.83 -25.86
C SER A 516 33.68 29.51 -24.65
N LEU A 517 33.18 28.72 -23.69
CA LEU A 517 32.57 29.22 -22.45
C LEU A 517 33.58 29.54 -21.36
N TYR A 518 34.64 28.74 -21.23
CA TYR A 518 35.55 28.79 -20.07
C TYR A 518 36.98 29.23 -20.41
N ILE A 519 37.34 29.36 -21.69
CA ILE A 519 38.61 29.96 -22.11
C ILE A 519 38.27 31.28 -22.82
N PRO A 520 38.43 32.44 -22.16
CA PRO A 520 38.31 33.72 -22.83
C PRO A 520 39.33 33.77 -23.97
N ASN A 521 38.90 34.16 -25.17
CA ASN A 521 39.76 34.34 -26.33
C ASN A 521 41.00 35.16 -25.93
N LYS A 522 42.16 34.49 -25.80
CA LYS A 522 43.44 35.18 -25.78
C LYS A 522 43.63 35.77 -27.17
N LYS A 523 43.46 37.09 -27.28
CA LYS A 523 44.22 37.88 -28.25
C LYS A 523 45.69 37.88 -27.84
#